data_AF-A0A2D4IU72-F1
#
_entry.id   AF-A0A2D4IU72-F1
#
_cell.length_a   1.000
_cell.length_b   1.000
_cell.length_c   1.000
_cell.angle_alpha   90.00
_cell.angle_beta   90.00
_cell.angle_gamma   90.00
#
_symmetry.space_group_name_H-M   'P 1'
#
loop_
_entity.id
_entity.type
_entity.pdbx_description
1 polymer ?
#
loop_
_entity_poly.entity_id
_entity_poly.type
_entity_poly.pdbx_seq_one_letter_code
_entity_poly.pdbx_strand_id
1 'polypeptide(L)'
;MYIKSTYDGLHVITGTTENSPADRCKKIHAGDEVIQVNHQTVPLVSRSPTSSVATPSSTVSTPTKRDSSALQDLYIPPPPAEPYIPRDEKGNLPCDDTGRHLVGKPVHKGSESPNSFLDQEYRKRFN
;
A
#
# COMPACT_ATOMS: atom_id res chain seq x y z
N MET A 1 -4.00 -36.19 6.04
CA MET A 1 -4.61 -35.42 4.93
C MET A 1 -3.52 -35.17 3.92
N TYR A 2 -3.80 -35.43 2.65
CA TYR A 2 -2.85 -35.28 1.55
C TYR A 2 -3.32 -34.15 0.65
N ILE A 3 -2.45 -33.17 0.42
CA ILE A 3 -2.74 -31.98 -0.38
C ILE A 3 -1.62 -31.86 -1.41
N LYS A 4 -2.00 -31.61 -2.67
CA LYS A 4 -1.07 -31.29 -3.74
C LYS A 4 -1.33 -29.85 -4.18
N SER A 5 -0.26 -29.06 -4.22
CA SER A 5 -0.26 -27.73 -4.79
C SER A 5 0.17 -27.79 -6.25
N THR A 6 -0.45 -27.00 -7.09
CA THR A 6 -0.04 -26.79 -8.47
C THR A 6 0.73 -25.47 -8.60
N TYR A 7 1.41 -25.25 -9.73
CA TYR A 7 2.21 -24.04 -9.96
C TYR A 7 1.35 -22.77 -10.07
N ASP A 8 0.11 -22.91 -10.53
CA ASP A 8 -0.93 -21.88 -10.56
C ASP A 8 -1.57 -21.62 -9.17
N GLY A 9 -0.96 -22.11 -8.08
CA GLY A 9 -1.41 -21.82 -6.71
C GLY A 9 -2.72 -22.50 -6.33
N LEU A 10 -3.17 -23.49 -7.09
CA LEU A 10 -4.33 -24.30 -6.72
C LEU A 10 -3.91 -25.43 -5.78
N HIS A 11 -4.62 -25.56 -4.65
CA HIS A 11 -4.37 -26.59 -3.67
C HIS A 11 -5.53 -27.58 -3.69
N VAL A 12 -5.25 -28.85 -4.00
CA VAL A 12 -6.26 -29.90 -4.13
C VAL A 12 -6.01 -31.00 -3.12
N ILE A 13 -7.07 -31.45 -2.45
CA ILE A 13 -7.04 -32.61 -1.56
C ILE A 13 -6.93 -33.86 -2.43
N THR A 14 -5.89 -34.67 -2.23
CA THR A 14 -5.69 -35.92 -2.98
C THR A 14 -6.10 -37.15 -2.20
N GLY A 15 -6.28 -37.01 -0.89
CA GLY A 15 -6.80 -38.07 -0.04
C GLY A 15 -6.74 -37.70 1.44
N THR A 16 -7.27 -38.59 2.26
CA THR A 16 -7.20 -38.52 3.73
C THR A 16 -6.50 -39.75 4.28
N THR A 17 -5.91 -39.61 5.46
CA THR A 17 -5.33 -40.75 6.17
C THR A 17 -6.48 -41.54 6.81
N GLU A 18 -6.44 -42.86 6.72
CA GLU A 18 -7.43 -43.75 7.34
C GLU A 18 -7.58 -43.43 8.84
N ASN A 19 -8.83 -43.43 9.33
CA ASN A 19 -9.21 -43.13 10.72
C ASN A 19 -8.89 -41.72 11.23
N SER A 20 -8.34 -40.83 10.39
CA SER A 20 -8.09 -39.43 10.75
C SER A 20 -9.40 -38.66 10.98
N PRO A 21 -9.38 -37.52 11.70
CA PRO A 21 -10.58 -36.69 11.90
C PRO A 21 -11.27 -36.26 10.60
N ALA A 22 -10.46 -36.00 9.56
CA ALA A 22 -10.92 -35.67 8.22
C ALA A 22 -11.62 -36.86 7.53
N ASP A 23 -11.09 -38.07 7.69
CA ASP A 23 -11.70 -39.28 7.13
C ASP A 23 -13.02 -39.61 7.86
N ARG A 24 -13.07 -39.50 9.18
CA ARG A 24 -14.27 -39.80 9.96
C ARG A 24 -15.43 -38.85 9.70
N CYS A 25 -15.15 -37.57 9.40
CA CYS A 25 -16.22 -36.62 9.16
C CYS A 25 -16.87 -36.81 7.78
N LYS A 26 -16.19 -37.45 6.82
CA LYS A 26 -16.68 -37.69 5.45
C LYS A 26 -17.17 -36.41 4.74
N LYS A 27 -16.66 -35.24 5.16
CA LYS A 27 -17.02 -33.93 4.60
C LYS A 27 -16.05 -33.44 3.53
N ILE A 28 -14.88 -34.03 3.44
CA ILE A 28 -13.84 -33.66 2.48
C ILE A 28 -13.48 -34.89 1.64
N HIS A 29 -13.27 -34.68 0.36
CA HIS A 29 -13.04 -35.73 -0.62
C HIS A 29 -11.81 -35.42 -1.48
N ALA A 30 -11.28 -36.46 -2.13
CA ALA A 30 -10.24 -36.26 -3.13
C ALA A 30 -10.81 -35.48 -4.33
N GLY A 31 -10.09 -34.46 -4.79
CA GLY A 31 -10.53 -33.51 -5.80
C GLY A 31 -11.04 -32.19 -5.23
N ASP A 32 -11.34 -32.12 -3.94
CA ASP A 32 -11.79 -30.88 -3.31
C ASP A 32 -10.67 -29.82 -3.30
N GLU A 33 -11.02 -28.60 -3.68
CA GLU A 33 -10.12 -27.44 -3.66
C GLU A 33 -10.10 -26.78 -2.29
N VAL A 34 -8.91 -26.45 -1.80
CA VAL A 34 -8.75 -25.74 -0.54
C VAL A 34 -8.79 -24.24 -0.81
N ILE A 35 -9.95 -23.63 -0.53
CA ILE A 35 -10.19 -22.20 -0.78
C ILE A 35 -9.92 -21.29 0.43
N GLN A 36 -10.09 -21.80 1.65
CA GLN A 36 -9.99 -21.01 2.89
C GLN A 36 -9.67 -21.90 4.10
N VAL A 37 -8.81 -21.41 5.00
CA VAL A 37 -8.46 -22.08 6.26
C VAL A 37 -8.55 -21.07 7.39
N ASN A 38 -9.29 -21.37 8.47
CA ASN A 38 -9.42 -20.49 9.64
C ASN A 38 -9.79 -19.03 9.30
N HIS A 39 -10.74 -18.86 8.37
CA HIS A 39 -11.16 -17.57 7.82
C HIS A 39 -10.12 -16.85 6.94
N GLN A 40 -8.96 -17.45 6.65
CA GLN A 40 -7.95 -16.91 5.74
C GLN A 40 -8.05 -17.57 4.35
N THR A 41 -8.27 -16.76 3.32
CA THR A 41 -8.38 -17.24 1.93
C THR A 41 -7.02 -17.69 1.40
N VAL A 42 -7.01 -18.83 0.69
CA VAL A 42 -5.83 -19.32 0.00
C VAL A 42 -5.66 -18.52 -1.30
N PRO A 43 -4.51 -17.84 -1.53
CA PRO A 43 -4.33 -16.99 -2.69
C PRO A 43 -4.21 -17.83 -3.97
N LEU A 44 -5.23 -17.77 -4.82
CA LEU A 44 -5.23 -18.38 -6.14
C LEU A 44 -4.39 -17.51 -7.09
N VAL A 45 -3.40 -18.09 -7.76
CA VAL A 45 -2.77 -17.41 -8.90
C VAL A 45 -3.75 -17.59 -10.06
N SER A 46 -4.55 -16.56 -10.32
CA SER A 46 -5.69 -16.60 -11.23
C SER A 46 -5.36 -17.31 -12.55
N ARG A 47 -6.01 -18.45 -12.84
CA ARG A 47 -6.19 -18.93 -14.22
C ARG A 47 -7.11 -17.95 -14.93
N SER A 48 -6.52 -16.85 -15.40
CA SER A 48 -7.19 -15.74 -16.11
C SER A 48 -8.21 -14.95 -15.25
N PRO A 49 -8.09 -13.62 -15.19
CA PRO A 49 -8.96 -12.80 -14.36
C PRO A 49 -10.27 -12.57 -15.11
N THR A 50 -11.34 -13.28 -14.76
CA THR A 50 -12.68 -12.76 -15.02
C THR A 50 -13.20 -12.17 -13.71
N SER A 51 -13.44 -10.86 -13.75
CA SER A 51 -13.85 -9.98 -12.65
C SER A 51 -12.72 -9.43 -11.76
N SER A 52 -11.94 -8.51 -12.36
CA SER A 52 -11.55 -7.19 -11.83
C SER A 52 -11.43 -6.98 -10.31
N VAL A 53 -10.26 -6.45 -9.94
CA VAL A 53 -9.85 -5.77 -8.68
C VAL A 53 -8.95 -6.60 -7.77
N ALA A 54 -7.65 -6.60 -8.09
CA ALA A 54 -6.55 -6.42 -7.15
C ALA A 54 -5.22 -6.23 -7.92
N THR A 55 -5.16 -5.24 -8.81
CA THR A 55 -3.89 -4.63 -9.19
C THR A 55 -3.62 -3.49 -8.21
N PRO A 56 -2.59 -3.53 -7.34
CA PRO A 56 -2.03 -2.31 -6.81
C PRO A 56 -1.18 -1.70 -7.93
N SER A 57 -1.84 -1.20 -8.97
CA SER A 57 -1.22 -0.39 -10.01
C SER A 57 -2.16 0.77 -10.26
N SER A 58 -1.83 1.92 -9.70
CA SER A 58 -2.47 3.19 -9.96
C SER A 58 -2.33 3.51 -11.44
N THR A 59 -3.29 3.09 -12.24
CA THR A 59 -3.56 3.62 -13.58
C THR A 59 -5.01 3.31 -13.88
N VAL A 60 -5.91 4.15 -13.35
CA VAL A 60 -7.33 4.12 -13.68
C VAL A 60 -7.46 4.63 -15.11
N SER A 61 -7.48 3.72 -16.08
CA SER A 61 -7.97 4.00 -17.43
C SER A 61 -9.51 3.97 -17.39
N THR A 62 -10.07 5.13 -17.69
CA THR A 62 -11.48 5.53 -17.80
C THR A 62 -12.49 4.43 -18.22
N PRO A 63 -13.57 4.18 -17.45
CA PRO A 63 -14.82 3.71 -18.04
C PRO A 63 -15.54 4.89 -18.70
N THR A 64 -15.82 4.72 -19.99
CA THR A 64 -16.57 5.66 -20.82
C THR A 64 -18.01 5.82 -20.34
N LYS A 65 -18.51 7.06 -20.40
CA LYS A 65 -19.89 7.50 -20.11
C LYS A 65 -20.38 7.35 -18.66
N ARG A 66 -20.04 8.35 -17.85
CA ARG A 66 -20.98 8.88 -16.85
C ARG A 66 -20.83 10.39 -16.85
N ASP A 67 -21.84 11.08 -17.40
CA ASP A 67 -21.94 12.54 -17.49
C ASP A 67 -22.16 13.18 -16.11
N SER A 68 -21.28 12.91 -15.16
CA SER A 68 -21.26 13.51 -13.83
C SER A 68 -20.05 14.45 -13.75
N SER A 69 -20.33 15.76 -13.80
CA SER A 69 -19.35 16.86 -13.89
C SER A 69 -18.20 16.78 -12.89
N ALA A 70 -18.44 16.24 -11.70
CA ALA A 70 -17.43 16.08 -10.66
C ALA A 70 -16.24 15.17 -11.06
N LEU A 71 -16.39 14.32 -12.09
CA LEU A 71 -15.30 13.47 -12.57
C LEU A 71 -14.28 14.22 -13.45
N GLN A 72 -14.65 15.37 -14.03
CA GLN A 72 -13.72 16.18 -14.82
C GLN A 72 -12.75 16.96 -13.93
N ASP A 73 -13.22 17.39 -12.76
CA ASP A 73 -12.40 18.08 -11.75
C ASP A 73 -11.40 17.15 -11.06
N LEU A 74 -11.56 15.82 -11.24
CA LEU A 74 -10.65 14.80 -10.71
C LEU A 74 -9.51 14.46 -11.68
N TYR A 75 -9.31 15.23 -12.75
CA TYR A 75 -8.20 15.02 -13.67
C TYR A 75 -6.86 15.26 -12.99
N ILE A 76 -6.07 14.19 -12.86
CA ILE A 76 -4.67 14.25 -12.41
C ILE A 76 -3.80 14.16 -13.66
N PRO A 77 -2.94 15.17 -13.96
CA PRO A 77 -2.07 15.12 -15.12
C PRO A 77 -1.10 13.92 -15.04
N PRO A 78 -0.74 13.32 -16.18
CA PRO A 78 0.25 12.26 -16.20
C PRO A 78 1.58 12.77 -15.62
N PRO A 79 2.35 11.92 -14.92
CA PRO A 79 3.67 12.31 -14.44
C PRO A 79 4.55 12.70 -15.63
N PRO A 80 5.52 13.61 -15.44
CA PRO A 80 6.49 13.95 -16.47
C PRO A 80 7.16 12.68 -17.02
N ALA A 81 7.36 12.63 -18.35
CA ALA A 81 8.01 11.49 -19.01
C ALA A 81 9.49 11.34 -18.62
N GLU A 82 10.07 12.39 -18.05
CA GLU A 82 11.46 12.46 -17.68
C GLU A 82 11.63 12.05 -16.20
N PRO A 83 12.43 11.02 -15.89
CA PRO A 83 12.77 10.67 -14.52
C PRO A 83 13.34 11.89 -13.80
N TYR A 84 12.94 12.13 -12.55
CA TYR A 84 13.52 13.23 -11.78
C TYR A 84 15.03 13.06 -11.70
N ILE A 85 15.77 13.95 -12.39
CA ILE A 85 17.22 14.01 -12.30
C ILE A 85 17.53 14.48 -10.89
N PRO A 86 18.28 13.71 -10.08
CA PRO A 86 18.70 14.14 -8.77
C PRO A 86 19.34 15.53 -8.87
N ARG A 87 18.95 16.45 -7.99
CA ARG A 87 19.66 17.73 -7.87
C ARG A 87 21.14 17.42 -7.66
N ASP A 88 22.00 18.03 -8.47
CA ASP A 88 23.43 18.01 -8.22
C ASP A 88 23.71 18.69 -6.88
N GLU A 89 24.75 18.21 -6.20
CA GLU A 89 25.20 18.72 -4.90
C GLU A 89 25.69 20.19 -4.93
N LYS A 90 25.65 20.83 -6.10
CA LYS A 90 26.01 22.22 -6.31
C LYS A 90 24.74 23.04 -6.45
N GLY A 91 24.03 23.19 -5.32
CA GLY A 91 22.87 24.06 -5.20
C GLY A 91 23.21 25.50 -5.59
N ASN A 92 23.03 25.83 -6.86
CA ASN A 92 23.03 27.21 -7.34
C ASN A 92 21.65 27.81 -7.06
N LEU A 93 21.44 28.25 -5.81
CA LEU A 93 20.38 29.21 -5.50
C LEU A 93 20.97 30.61 -5.73
N PRO A 94 20.42 31.44 -6.63
CA PRO A 94 20.60 32.88 -6.50
C PRO A 94 19.84 33.31 -5.25
N CYS A 95 20.59 33.57 -4.18
CA CYS A 95 20.10 34.30 -3.03
C CYS A 95 19.94 35.76 -3.47
N ASP A 96 18.72 36.13 -3.85
CA ASP A 96 18.33 37.53 -4.04
C ASP A 96 17.11 37.80 -3.16
N ASP A 97 17.34 38.45 -2.03
CA ASP A 97 16.91 39.84 -1.82
C ASP A 97 16.56 40.18 -0.35
N THR A 98 17.21 41.24 0.10
CA THR A 98 16.93 42.20 1.20
C THR A 98 16.39 41.76 2.57
N GLY A 99 17.24 41.99 3.58
CA GLY A 99 17.14 43.24 4.34
C GLY A 99 16.25 43.29 5.59
N ARG A 100 16.92 43.63 6.72
CA ARG A 100 16.41 44.29 7.94
C ARG A 100 15.81 43.39 9.04
N HIS A 101 16.64 43.02 10.02
CA HIS A 101 16.38 43.42 11.42
C HIS A 101 17.63 43.22 12.29
N LEU A 102 18.28 44.34 12.59
CA LEU A 102 19.19 44.48 13.73
C LEU A 102 18.37 44.49 15.03
N VAL A 103 18.95 43.92 16.09
CA VAL A 103 18.55 44.07 17.51
C VAL A 103 17.35 43.23 17.98
N GLY A 104 17.62 42.45 19.03
CA GLY A 104 16.58 42.03 19.99
C GLY A 104 16.27 40.55 19.95
N LYS A 105 16.71 39.82 20.98
CA LYS A 105 16.06 38.56 21.37
C LYS A 105 14.62 38.91 21.78
N PRO A 106 13.62 38.21 21.26
CA PRO A 106 12.58 37.71 22.16
C PRO A 106 12.49 36.19 22.03
N VAL A 107 12.04 35.60 23.12
CA VAL A 107 11.86 34.17 23.34
C VAL A 107 10.96 33.60 22.25
N HIS A 108 11.53 32.94 21.24
CA HIS A 108 10.73 32.19 20.28
C HIS A 108 10.23 30.92 20.97
N LYS A 109 8.94 30.96 21.32
CA LYS A 109 8.14 29.80 21.71
C LYS A 109 8.36 28.67 20.70
N GLY A 110 8.20 27.45 21.21
CA GLY A 110 8.56 26.19 20.58
C GLY A 110 8.20 26.10 19.10
N SER A 111 9.03 25.32 18.40
CA SER A 111 8.87 24.92 17.01
C SER A 111 7.40 24.82 16.59
N GLU A 112 7.03 25.53 15.51
CA GLU A 112 5.83 25.26 14.70
C GLU A 112 5.99 23.96 13.88
N SER A 113 6.86 23.07 14.36
CA SER A 113 7.04 21.74 13.81
C SER A 113 5.84 20.88 14.22
N PRO A 114 5.34 20.01 13.32
CA PRO A 114 4.38 18.97 13.67
C PRO A 114 4.82 18.10 14.87
N ASN A 115 6.12 18.11 15.18
CA ASN A 115 6.72 17.40 16.32
C ASN A 115 6.76 18.21 17.63
N SER A 116 6.02 19.32 17.74
CA SER A 116 6.10 20.21 18.92
C SER A 116 5.94 19.49 20.27
N PHE A 117 5.10 18.45 20.35
CA PHE A 117 4.93 17.65 21.57
C PHE A 117 6.21 16.88 21.96
N LEU A 118 6.85 16.22 20.97
CA LEU A 118 8.11 15.50 21.17
C LEU A 118 9.26 16.45 21.51
N ASP A 119 9.32 17.58 20.82
CA ASP A 119 10.34 18.61 21.05
C ASP A 119 10.23 19.18 22.48
N GLN A 120 9.01 19.41 22.96
CA GLN A 120 8.75 19.85 24.33
C GLN A 120 9.15 18.80 25.36
N GLU A 121 8.85 17.52 25.11
CA GLU A 121 9.20 16.44 26.02
C GLU A 121 10.71 16.21 26.09
N TYR A 122 11.40 16.27 24.94
CA TYR A 122 12.86 16.23 24.89
C TYR A 122 13.46 17.37 25.71
N ARG A 123 12.95 18.59 25.54
CA ARG A 123 13.47 19.75 26.28
C ARG A 123 13.26 19.62 27.79
N LYS A 124 12.17 19.01 28.26
CA LYS A 124 11.94 18.75 29.70
C LYS A 124 12.85 17.66 30.26
N ARG A 125 13.16 16.64 29.46
CA ARG A 125 13.99 15.52 29.91
C ARG A 125 15.48 15.87 30.04
N PHE A 126 15.93 16.85 29.24
CA PHE A 126 17.33 17.24 29.14
C PHE A 126 17.60 18.69 29.61
N ASN A 127 16.70 19.29 30.40
CA ASN A 127 16.98 20.48 31.21
C ASN A 127 17.06 20.12 32.69
#